data_AF-A0A3M2BAE8-F1
#
_entry.id   AF-A0A3M2BAE8-F1
#
_cell.length_a   1.000
_cell.length_b   1.000
_cell.length_c   1.000
_cell.angle_alpha   90.00
_cell.angle_beta   90.00
_cell.angle_gamma   90.00
#
_symmetry.space_group_name_H-M   'P 1'
#
loop_
_entity.id
_entity.type
_entity.pdbx_description
1 polymer ?
#
loop_
_entity_poly.entity_id
_entity_poly.type
_entity_poly.pdbx_seq_one_letter_code
_entity_poly.pdbx_strand_id
1 'polypeptide(L)'
;MPRHTLSILALAAIVVAFFAINMLASTTLRSARLDLTENKLFTLPAGAKRIAQAVDEPIRFKLYYSRQLLADNPGIVALERRIEDTLYEFIAASRGKIELEVIDPEPSSEVEDEAMAA
;
A
#
# COMPACT_ATOMS: atom_id res chain seq x y z
N MET A 1 -4.60 -0.56 -53.07
CA MET A 1 -4.33 -1.65 -52.12
C MET A 1 -5.53 -2.55 -52.04
N PRO A 2 -5.38 -3.88 -52.13
CA PRO A 2 -6.52 -4.78 -52.04
C PRO A 2 -7.06 -4.84 -50.60
N ARG A 3 -8.38 -4.95 -50.45
CA ARG A 3 -9.10 -4.80 -49.17
C ARG A 3 -8.56 -5.73 -48.06
N HIS A 4 -8.09 -6.92 -48.41
CA HIS A 4 -7.50 -7.88 -47.47
C HIS A 4 -6.17 -7.42 -46.86
N THR A 5 -5.32 -6.71 -47.62
CA THR A 5 -4.07 -6.14 -47.07
C THR A 5 -4.34 -5.05 -46.05
N LEU A 6 -5.37 -4.24 -46.27
CA LEU A 6 -5.79 -3.21 -45.33
C LEU A 6 -6.33 -3.83 -44.03
N SER A 7 -7.12 -4.90 -44.14
CA SER A 7 -7.64 -5.64 -42.98
C SER A 7 -6.54 -6.31 -42.16
N ILE A 8 -5.53 -6.88 -42.82
CA ILE A 8 -4.39 -7.51 -42.14
C ILE A 8 -3.55 -6.46 -41.40
N LEU A 9 -3.27 -5.32 -42.04
CA LEU A 9 -2.55 -4.21 -41.40
C LEU A 9 -3.33 -3.62 -40.22
N ALA A 10 -4.65 -3.45 -40.36
CA ALA A 10 -5.50 -2.99 -39.26
C ALA A 10 -5.50 -3.98 -38.09
N LEU A 11 -5.60 -5.29 -38.37
CA LEU A 11 -5.56 -6.32 -37.32
C LEU A 11 -4.20 -6.32 -36.61
N ALA A 12 -3.09 -6.24 -37.35
CA ALA A 12 -1.76 -6.15 -36.79
C ALA A 12 -1.59 -4.90 -35.91
N ALA A 13 -2.10 -3.74 -36.37
CA ALA A 13 -2.07 -2.50 -35.60
C ALA A 13 -2.87 -2.61 -34.28
N ILE A 14 -4.04 -3.27 -34.31
CA ILE A 14 -4.86 -3.50 -33.11
C ILE A 14 -4.11 -4.40 -32.12
N VAL A 15 -3.47 -5.47 -32.57
CA VAL A 15 -2.69 -6.37 -31.70
C VAL A 15 -1.53 -5.60 -31.06
N VAL A 16 -0.79 -4.82 -31.84
CA VAL A 16 0.31 -3.99 -31.32
C VAL A 16 -0.21 -2.97 -30.31
N ALA A 17 -1.31 -2.27 -30.62
CA ALA A 17 -1.92 -1.32 -29.70
C ALA A 17 -2.38 -1.99 -28.40
N PHE A 18 -2.98 -3.18 -28.48
CA PHE A 18 -3.40 -3.95 -27.30
C PHE A 18 -2.22 -4.25 -26.36
N PHE A 19 -1.10 -4.76 -26.90
CA PHE A 19 0.09 -5.03 -26.10
C PHE A 19 0.72 -3.75 -25.55
N ALA A 20 0.80 -2.68 -26.36
CA ALA A 20 1.34 -1.39 -25.93
C ALA A 20 0.51 -0.78 -24.78
N ILE A 21 -0.82 -0.81 -24.89
CA ILE A 21 -1.72 -0.32 -23.84
C ILE A 21 -1.58 -1.14 -22.57
N ASN A 22 -1.54 -2.48 -22.66
CA ASN A 22 -1.39 -3.34 -21.48
C ASN A 22 -0.01 -3.14 -20.82
N MET A 23 1.05 -3.02 -21.61
CA MET A 23 2.40 -2.77 -21.09
C MET A 23 2.47 -1.39 -20.40
N LEU A 24 1.88 -0.36 -21.02
CA LEU A 24 1.79 0.98 -20.42
C LEU A 24 0.97 0.95 -19.13
N ALA A 25 -0.21 0.34 -19.14
CA ALA A 25 -1.05 0.18 -17.95
C ALA A 25 -0.31 -0.56 -16.82
N SER A 26 0.41 -1.65 -17.14
CA SER A 26 1.16 -2.42 -16.14
C SER A 26 2.34 -1.65 -15.52
N THR A 27 2.89 -0.67 -16.24
CA THR A 27 4.01 0.15 -15.77
C THR A 27 3.55 1.42 -15.06
N THR A 28 2.48 2.07 -15.53
CA THR A 28 1.98 3.33 -14.94
C THR A 28 0.96 3.12 -13.82
N LEU A 29 0.14 2.06 -13.89
CA LEU A 29 -0.90 1.78 -12.89
C LEU A 29 -0.43 0.79 -11.81
N ARG A 30 0.81 0.31 -11.85
CA ARG A 30 1.37 -0.62 -10.85
C ARG A 30 1.33 -0.05 -9.43
N SER A 31 1.44 1.28 -9.30
CA SER A 31 1.37 2.02 -8.04
C SER A 31 -0.04 2.55 -7.74
N ALA A 32 -0.94 2.53 -8.74
CA ALA A 32 -2.31 3.00 -8.59
C ALA A 32 -3.17 1.90 -7.96
N ARG A 33 -3.03 1.69 -6.65
CA ARG A 33 -4.03 0.95 -5.87
C ARG A 33 -5.26 1.84 -5.72
N LEU A 34 -6.19 1.70 -6.64
CA LEU A 34 -7.48 2.36 -6.54
C LEU A 34 -8.42 1.48 -5.73
N ASP A 35 -8.85 1.98 -4.57
CA ASP A 35 -9.88 1.33 -3.77
C ASP A 35 -11.25 1.57 -4.39
N LEU A 36 -11.84 0.48 -4.91
CA LEU A 36 -13.14 0.45 -5.59
C LEU A 36 -14.28 0.03 -4.66
N THR A 37 -14.03 -0.11 -3.36
CA THR A 37 -15.10 -0.43 -2.41
C THR A 37 -16.03 0.76 -2.20
N GLU A 38 -17.31 0.48 -1.97
CA GLU A 38 -18.38 1.50 -1.85
C GLU A 38 -18.05 2.59 -0.82
N ASN A 39 -17.35 2.23 0.26
CA ASN A 39 -16.98 3.13 1.35
C ASN A 39 -15.48 3.37 1.48
N LYS A 40 -14.68 3.04 0.46
CA LYS A 40 -13.22 3.21 0.52
C LYS A 40 -12.60 2.52 1.75
N LEU A 41 -13.03 1.29 1.98
CA LEU A 41 -12.67 0.47 3.14
C LEU A 41 -11.18 0.16 3.22
N PHE A 42 -10.40 0.40 2.18
CA PHE A 42 -8.96 0.15 2.08
C PHE A 42 -8.22 1.42 1.65
N THR A 43 -8.74 2.61 1.98
CA THR A 43 -8.01 3.87 1.89
C THR A 43 -8.33 4.79 3.06
N LEU A 44 -7.40 5.69 3.39
CA LEU A 44 -7.59 6.66 4.46
C LEU A 44 -8.82 7.53 4.20
N PRO A 45 -9.72 7.66 5.21
CA PRO A 45 -10.78 8.65 5.18
C PRO A 45 -10.19 10.05 4.95
N ALA A 46 -10.97 10.93 4.32
CA ALA A 46 -10.51 12.28 3.98
C ALA A 46 -9.98 13.06 5.21
N GLY A 47 -10.55 12.84 6.40
CA GLY A 47 -10.05 13.40 7.66
C GLY A 47 -8.63 12.93 7.99
N ALA A 48 -8.40 11.63 8.02
CA ALA A 48 -7.10 11.02 8.31
C ALA A 48 -6.04 11.45 7.28
N LYS A 49 -6.40 11.49 6.00
CA LYS A 49 -5.51 11.97 4.93
C LYS A 49 -5.07 13.41 5.14
N ARG A 50 -5.97 14.31 5.59
CA ARG A 50 -5.62 15.70 5.91
C ARG A 50 -4.65 15.78 7.09
N ILE A 51 -4.84 14.95 8.12
CA ILE A 51 -3.92 14.89 9.27
C ILE A 51 -2.53 14.46 8.79
N ALA A 52 -2.44 13.40 8.00
CA ALA A 52 -1.17 12.93 7.43
C ALA A 52 -0.44 14.02 6.61
N GLN A 53 -1.19 14.82 5.87
CA GLN A 53 -0.65 15.92 5.05
C GLN A 53 -0.27 17.18 5.85
N ALA A 54 -0.85 17.35 7.03
CA ALA A 54 -0.61 18.49 7.92
C ALA A 54 0.59 18.28 8.85
N VAL A 55 1.26 17.12 8.78
CA VAL A 55 2.51 16.87 9.52
C VAL A 55 3.56 17.88 9.05
N ASP A 56 4.04 18.73 9.96
CA ASP A 56 4.98 19.80 9.63
C ASP A 56 6.44 19.31 9.65
N GLU A 57 6.80 18.51 10.65
CA GLU A 57 8.13 17.96 10.88
C GLU A 57 8.18 16.44 10.66
N PRO A 58 9.34 15.84 10.33
CA PRO A 58 9.46 14.40 10.22
C PRO A 58 9.11 13.70 11.54
N ILE A 59 8.20 12.74 11.50
CA ILE A 59 7.79 11.93 12.64
C ILE A 59 7.94 10.45 12.34
N ARG A 60 8.07 9.64 13.40
CA ARG A 60 8.21 8.20 13.31
C ARG A 60 7.06 7.50 14.00
N PHE A 61 6.40 6.61 13.28
CA PHE A 61 5.52 5.60 13.86
C PHE A 61 6.36 4.40 14.24
N LYS A 62 6.28 3.99 15.51
CA LYS A 62 6.81 2.71 15.98
C LYS A 62 5.65 1.74 16.14
N LEU A 63 5.69 0.63 15.42
CA LEU A 63 4.71 -0.45 15.53
C LEU A 63 5.38 -1.63 16.23
N TYR A 64 4.90 -1.96 17.42
CA TYR A 64 5.39 -3.08 18.21
C TYR A 64 4.43 -4.26 18.09
N TYR A 65 4.92 -5.42 17.66
CA TYR A 65 4.15 -6.66 17.74
C TYR A 65 5.09 -7.88 17.85
N SER A 66 4.67 -8.89 18.61
CA SER A 66 5.41 -10.15 18.68
C SER A 66 5.01 -11.09 17.55
N ARG A 67 5.97 -11.44 16.67
CA ARG A 67 5.70 -12.40 15.57
C ARG A 67 5.29 -13.78 16.09
N GLN A 68 5.82 -14.17 17.25
CA GLN A 68 5.55 -15.46 17.85
C GLN A 68 4.10 -15.54 18.37
N LEU A 69 3.62 -14.49 19.04
CA LEU A 69 2.23 -14.41 19.50
C LEU A 69 1.21 -14.34 18.34
N LEU A 70 1.60 -13.71 17.23
CA LEU A 70 0.78 -13.63 16.02
C LEU A 70 0.65 -14.97 15.29
N ALA A 71 1.73 -15.76 15.25
CA ALA A 71 1.75 -17.06 14.57
C ALA A 71 0.72 -18.05 15.15
N ASP A 72 0.47 -17.96 16.47
CA ASP A 72 -0.46 -18.83 17.18
C ASP A 72 -1.93 -18.39 17.06
N ASN A 73 -2.21 -17.23 16.44
CA ASN A 73 -3.54 -16.64 16.37
C ASN A 73 -3.88 -16.08 14.97
N PRO A 74 -4.46 -16.88 14.07
CA PRO A 74 -4.74 -16.49 12.69
C PRO A 74 -5.62 -15.23 12.54
N GLY A 75 -6.51 -14.97 13.49
CA GLY A 75 -7.35 -13.76 13.50
C GLY A 75 -6.56 -12.47 13.75
N ILE A 76 -5.45 -12.54 14.48
CA ILE A 76 -4.61 -11.38 14.81
C ILE A 76 -3.67 -11.06 13.63
N VAL A 77 -3.25 -12.07 12.84
CA VAL A 77 -2.45 -11.86 11.62
C VAL A 77 -3.14 -10.94 10.61
N ALA A 78 -4.46 -11.11 10.42
CA ALA A 78 -5.22 -10.24 9.53
C ALA A 78 -5.31 -8.79 10.05
N LEU A 79 -5.38 -8.63 11.37
CA LEU A 79 -5.41 -7.31 12.01
C LEU A 79 -4.05 -6.61 11.93
N GLU A 80 -2.95 -7.35 12.15
CA GLU A 80 -1.58 -6.83 12.02
C GLU A 80 -1.34 -6.27 10.63
N ARG A 81 -1.61 -7.05 9.57
CA ARG A 81 -1.53 -6.56 8.19
C ARG A 81 -2.38 -5.32 7.96
N ARG A 82 -3.60 -5.29 8.52
CA ARG A 82 -4.50 -4.16 8.35
C ARG A 82 -3.97 -2.89 9.01
N ILE A 83 -3.35 -3.01 10.19
CA ILE A 83 -2.70 -1.89 10.87
C ILE A 83 -1.51 -1.42 10.04
N GLU A 84 -0.65 -2.33 9.59
CA GLU A 84 0.52 -1.99 8.78
C GLU A 84 0.13 -1.28 7.47
N ASP A 85 -0.85 -1.82 6.74
CA ASP A 85 -1.41 -1.20 5.52
C ASP A 85 -1.91 0.23 5.81
N THR A 86 -2.63 0.41 6.93
CA THR A 86 -3.13 1.73 7.33
C THR A 86 -1.99 2.71 7.59
N LEU A 87 -0.92 2.29 8.28
CA LEU A 87 0.25 3.13 8.55
C LEU A 87 1.02 3.48 7.26
N TYR A 88 1.14 2.55 6.31
CA TYR A 88 1.73 2.86 5.00
C TYR A 88 0.92 3.88 4.21
N GLU A 89 -0.40 3.88 4.33
CA GLU A 89 -1.21 4.93 3.68
C GLU A 89 -0.98 6.31 4.30
N PHE A 90 -0.75 6.39 5.61
CA PHE A 90 -0.32 7.64 6.25
C PHE A 90 1.02 8.09 5.69
N ILE A 91 2.00 7.19 5.57
CA ILE A 91 3.31 7.49 4.96
C ILE A 91 3.13 8.02 3.53
N ALA A 92 2.36 7.32 2.70
CA ALA A 92 2.09 7.72 1.32
C ALA A 92 1.40 9.09 1.23
N ALA A 93 0.51 9.41 2.16
CA ALA A 93 -0.17 10.71 2.22
C ALA A 93 0.73 11.84 2.76
N SER A 94 1.73 11.52 3.59
CA SER A 94 2.58 12.50 4.29
C SER A 94 3.66 13.16 3.45
N ARG A 95 3.85 12.74 2.19
CA ARG A 95 4.93 13.21 1.31
C ARG A 95 6.33 12.95 1.90
N GLY A 96 6.52 11.81 2.57
CA GLY A 96 7.81 11.38 3.12
C GLY A 96 8.17 11.95 4.48
N LYS A 97 7.20 12.57 5.18
CA LYS A 97 7.40 13.10 6.55
C LYS A 97 7.09 12.09 7.65
N ILE A 98 6.39 11.01 7.33
CA ILE A 98 6.13 9.92 8.27
C ILE A 98 7.02 8.75 7.88
N GLU A 99 7.76 8.22 8.85
CA GLU A 99 8.49 6.96 8.74
C GLU A 99 7.81 5.89 9.61
N LEU A 100 7.91 4.62 9.20
CA LEU A 100 7.42 3.48 9.99
C LEU A 100 8.60 2.60 10.39
N GLU A 101 8.70 2.32 11.68
CA GLU A 101 9.63 1.38 12.28
C GLU A 101 8.82 0.23 12.88
N VAL A 102 9.00 -0.98 12.36
CA VAL A 102 8.32 -2.19 12.86
C VAL A 102 9.29 -2.94 13.77
N ILE A 103 8.85 -3.20 14.99
CA ILE A 103 9.68 -3.70 16.09
C ILE A 103 9.04 -4.98 16.63
N ASP A 104 9.82 -6.06 16.65
CA ASP A 104 9.46 -7.33 17.29
C ASP A 104 10.15 -7.38 18.66
N PRO A 105 9.46 -7.01 19.77
CA PRO A 105 10.06 -7.03 21.09
C PRO A 105 10.33 -8.48 21.51
N GLU A 106 11.58 -8.78 21.85
CA GLU A 106 11.90 -10.04 22.52
C GLU A 106 11.33 -10.04 23.94
N PRO A 107 10.84 -11.19 24.45
CA PRO A 107 10.35 -11.29 25.81
C PRO A 107 11.44 -10.90 26.83
N SER A 108 11.08 -10.06 27.79
CA SER A 108 11.93 -9.50 28.85
C SER A 108 13.10 -8.65 28.34
N SER A 109 12.91 -7.90 27.25
CA SER A 109 13.89 -6.96 26.69
C SER A 109 13.56 -5.50 27.02
N GLU A 110 14.55 -4.61 26.97
CA GLU A 110 14.33 -3.14 27.09
C GLU A 110 13.31 -2.61 26.08
N VAL A 111 13.14 -3.30 24.95
CA VAL A 111 12.16 -2.97 23.91
C VAL A 111 10.72 -3.31 24.35
N GLU A 112 10.52 -4.37 25.15
CA GLU A 112 9.23 -4.66 25.77
C GLU A 112 8.87 -3.60 26.81
N ASP A 113 9.85 -3.14 27.61
CA ASP A 113 9.67 -2.04 28.57
C ASP A 113 9.31 -0.72 27.86
N GLU A 114 9.97 -0.39 26.73
CA GLU A 114 9.59 0.76 25.88
C GLU A 114 8.16 0.62 25.33
N ALA A 115 7.79 -0.56 24.84
CA ALA A 115 6.47 -0.81 24.26
C ALA A 115 5.34 -0.66 25.29
N MET A 116 5.58 -1.03 26.56
CA MET A 116 4.61 -0.85 27.64
C MET A 116 4.51 0.60 28.15
N ALA A 117 5.53 1.42 27.92
CA ALA A 117 5.59 2.80 28.40
C ALA A 117 5.02 3.83 27.40
N ALA A 118 4.83 3.44 26.13
CA ALA A 118 4.25 4.26 25.06
C ALA A 118 2.72 4.29 25.09
#